data_AF-A0A428YPD2-F1
#
_entry.id   AF-A0A428YPD2-F1
#
_cell.length_a   1.000
_cell.length_b   1.000
_cell.length_c   1.000
_cell.angle_alpha   90.00
_cell.angle_beta   90.00
_cell.angle_gamma   90.00
#
_symmetry.space_group_name_H-M   'P 1'
#
loop_
_entity.id
_entity.type
_entity.pdbx_description
1 polymer ?
#
loop_
_entity_poly.entity_id
_entity_poly.type
_entity_poly.pdbx_seq_one_letter_code
_entity_poly.pdbx_strand_id
1 'polypeptide(L)'
;MTAALHDATHPSAEPMELLRAMLEEQFAVHTARLTQLTVYARLPRHGGYDPRTLDGLAESSRQRIAQTAHALKRMSEGTYGTCADCHKPIPLGRLRAMPHATNCAFCERRRPETLVNEG
;
A
#
# COMPACT_ATOMS: atom_id res chain seq x y z
N MET A 1 39.16 -13.26 22.31
CA MET A 1 39.27 -12.77 20.92
C MET A 1 37.87 -12.38 20.49
N THR A 2 37.68 -11.08 20.36
CA THR A 2 36.42 -10.35 20.13
C THR A 2 35.84 -10.58 18.73
N ALA A 3 34.53 -10.81 18.63
CA ALA A 3 33.62 -9.94 17.87
C ALA A 3 32.15 -10.31 18.13
N ALA A 4 31.50 -9.43 18.90
CA ALA A 4 30.09 -9.03 18.85
C ALA A 4 29.02 -10.11 18.60
N LEU A 5 28.39 -10.49 19.71
CA LEU A 5 26.94 -10.65 19.82
C LEU A 5 26.22 -9.62 18.92
N HIS A 6 25.54 -10.09 17.88
CA HIS A 6 24.47 -9.31 17.25
C HIS A 6 23.22 -9.46 18.13
N ASP A 7 23.26 -8.81 19.29
CA ASP A 7 22.06 -8.57 20.09
C ASP A 7 22.04 -7.11 20.52
N ALA A 8 21.43 -6.30 19.67
CA ALA A 8 20.84 -4.98 19.89
C ALA A 8 20.34 -4.46 18.53
N THR A 9 19.36 -3.54 18.53
CA THR A 9 18.78 -2.78 17.40
C THR A 9 17.62 -3.48 16.63
N HIS A 10 16.32 -3.28 16.91
CA HIS A 10 15.61 -2.02 17.21
C HIS A 10 14.19 -2.26 17.81
N PRO A 11 13.81 -1.63 18.95
CA PRO A 11 12.39 -1.51 19.35
C PRO A 11 11.55 -0.66 18.38
N SER A 12 12.17 -0.02 17.38
CA SER A 12 11.52 0.67 16.26
C SER A 12 11.41 -0.17 14.97
N ALA A 13 12.02 -1.37 14.89
CA ALA A 13 11.83 -2.30 13.77
C ALA A 13 10.54 -3.14 13.94
N GLU A 14 10.19 -3.52 15.17
CA GLU A 14 8.93 -4.19 15.51
C GLU A 14 7.68 -3.49 14.90
N PRO A 15 7.50 -2.17 15.07
CA PRO A 15 6.42 -1.46 14.39
C PRO A 15 6.46 -1.54 12.86
N MET A 16 7.65 -1.64 12.26
CA MET A 16 7.84 -1.64 10.81
C MET A 16 7.62 -3.02 10.21
N GLU A 17 8.03 -4.08 10.90
CA GLU A 17 7.76 -5.47 10.53
C GLU A 17 6.26 -5.77 10.56
N LEU A 18 5.56 -5.30 11.60
CA LEU A 18 4.10 -5.39 11.66
C LEU A 18 3.41 -4.65 10.51
N LEU A 19 3.87 -3.45 10.18
CA LEU A 19 3.35 -2.69 9.05
C LEU A 19 3.61 -3.41 7.72
N ARG A 20 4.78 -4.05 7.57
CA ARG A 20 5.12 -4.84 6.40
C ARG A 20 4.20 -6.05 6.26
N ALA A 21 4.04 -6.84 7.31
CA ALA A 21 3.16 -8.02 7.32
C ALA A 21 1.72 -7.64 6.96
N MET A 22 1.21 -6.55 7.55
CA MET A 22 -0.11 -6.03 7.21
C MET A 22 -0.22 -5.62 5.73
N LEU A 23 0.80 -4.96 5.16
CA LEU A 23 0.81 -4.58 3.75
C LEU A 23 0.88 -5.79 2.81
N GLU A 24 1.64 -6.83 3.17
CA GLU A 24 1.71 -8.09 2.44
C GLU A 24 0.35 -8.80 2.44
N GLU A 25 -0.34 -8.84 3.58
CA GLU A 25 -1.70 -9.38 3.68
C GLU A 25 -2.69 -8.57 2.83
N GLN A 26 -2.65 -7.23 2.90
CA GLN A 26 -3.48 -6.36 2.06
C GLN A 26 -3.24 -6.62 0.57
N PHE A 27 -1.98 -6.74 0.16
CA PHE A 27 -1.61 -7.05 -1.22
C PHE A 27 -2.19 -8.40 -1.67
N ALA A 28 -2.06 -9.43 -0.84
CA ALA A 28 -2.59 -10.76 -1.13
C ALA A 28 -4.12 -10.74 -1.28
N VAL A 29 -4.83 -10.10 -0.34
CA VAL A 29 -6.29 -9.97 -0.37
C VAL A 29 -6.77 -9.25 -1.64
N HIS A 30 -6.15 -8.13 -2.02
CA HIS A 30 -6.56 -7.39 -3.21
C HIS A 30 -6.23 -8.13 -4.51
N THR A 31 -5.13 -8.88 -4.55
CA THR A 31 -4.77 -9.73 -5.71
C THR A 31 -5.76 -10.88 -5.88
N ALA A 32 -6.15 -11.53 -4.79
CA ALA A 32 -7.18 -12.58 -4.80
C ALA A 32 -8.52 -12.02 -5.30
N ARG A 33 -8.94 -10.86 -4.78
CA ARG A 33 -10.17 -10.18 -5.22
C ARG A 33 -10.13 -9.82 -6.70
N LEU A 34 -9.01 -9.28 -7.19
CA LEU A 34 -8.87 -8.96 -8.62
C LEU A 34 -9.00 -10.22 -9.47
N THR A 35 -8.33 -11.31 -9.07
CA THR A 35 -8.44 -12.61 -9.75
C THR A 35 -9.90 -13.06 -9.84
N GLN A 36 -10.64 -13.02 -8.74
CA GLN A 36 -12.07 -13.36 -8.73
C GLN A 36 -12.90 -12.47 -9.66
N LEU A 37 -12.67 -11.16 -9.66
CA LEU A 37 -13.39 -10.23 -10.54
C LEU A 37 -13.10 -10.50 -12.03
N THR A 38 -11.86 -10.89 -12.38
CA THR A 38 -11.53 -11.28 -13.76
C THR A 38 -12.25 -12.56 -14.19
N VAL A 39 -12.54 -13.47 -13.25
CA VAL A 39 -13.37 -14.64 -13.52
C VAL A 39 -14.81 -14.20 -13.77
N TYR A 40 -15.39 -13.37 -12.89
CA TYR A 40 -16.76 -12.89 -13.04
C TYR A 40 -16.99 -12.14 -14.34
N ALA A 41 -16.05 -11.29 -14.77
CA ALA A 41 -16.13 -10.57 -16.04
C ALA A 41 -16.31 -11.51 -17.26
N ARG A 42 -15.79 -12.74 -17.19
CA ARG A 42 -15.86 -13.74 -18.28
C ARG A 42 -17.09 -14.65 -18.22
N LEU A 43 -17.81 -14.68 -17.09
CA LEU A 43 -18.99 -15.54 -16.95
C LEU A 43 -20.19 -14.99 -17.72
N PRO A 44 -21.14 -15.86 -18.13
CA PRO A 44 -22.43 -15.40 -18.65
C PRO A 44 -23.12 -14.48 -17.66
N ARG A 45 -23.68 -13.37 -18.18
CA ARG A 45 -24.29 -12.29 -17.36
C ARG A 45 -23.37 -11.77 -16.26
N HIS A 46 -22.06 -11.85 -16.47
CA HIS A 46 -21.00 -11.37 -15.58
C HIS A 46 -21.17 -11.77 -14.09
N GLY A 47 -21.70 -12.97 -13.84
CA GLY A 47 -21.96 -13.45 -12.49
C GLY A 47 -23.08 -12.70 -11.75
N GLY A 48 -23.97 -12.01 -12.48
CA GLY A 48 -25.07 -11.22 -11.92
C GLY A 48 -24.72 -9.76 -11.62
N TYR A 49 -23.51 -9.31 -11.93
CA TYR A 49 -23.11 -7.92 -11.78
C TYR A 49 -23.32 -7.12 -13.07
N ASP A 50 -23.60 -5.83 -12.92
CA ASP A 50 -23.52 -4.87 -14.03
C ASP A 50 -22.05 -4.66 -14.46
N PRO A 51 -21.74 -4.61 -15.77
CA PRO A 51 -20.36 -4.45 -16.27
C PRO A 51 -19.61 -3.26 -15.67
N ARG A 52 -20.25 -2.09 -15.55
CA ARG A 52 -19.58 -0.88 -15.02
C ARG A 52 -19.22 -1.06 -13.55
N THR A 53 -20.06 -1.79 -12.81
CA THR A 53 -19.80 -2.12 -11.41
C THR A 53 -18.57 -3.02 -11.29
N LEU A 54 -18.45 -4.06 -12.13
CA LEU A 54 -17.27 -4.92 -12.11
C LEU A 54 -15.99 -4.16 -12.47
N ASP A 55 -16.05 -3.29 -13.47
CA ASP A 55 -14.91 -2.47 -13.88
C ASP A 55 -14.43 -1.57 -12.74
N GLY A 56 -15.37 -0.88 -12.07
CA GLY A 56 -15.04 -0.05 -10.90
C GLY A 56 -14.44 -0.84 -9.73
N LEU A 57 -14.95 -2.05 -9.46
CA LEU A 57 -14.41 -2.93 -8.42
C LEU A 57 -13.01 -3.46 -8.78
N ALA A 58 -12.79 -3.78 -10.06
CA ALA A 58 -11.51 -4.25 -10.57
C ALA A 58 -10.48 -3.11 -10.51
N GLU A 59 -10.86 -1.90 -10.91
CA GLU A 59 -9.99 -0.73 -10.86
C GLU A 59 -9.62 -0.36 -9.43
N SER A 60 -10.59 -0.31 -8.52
CA SER A 60 -10.32 -0.10 -7.09
C SER A 60 -9.35 -1.15 -6.53
N SER A 61 -9.49 -2.42 -6.94
CA SER A 61 -8.58 -3.48 -6.52
C SER A 61 -7.17 -3.29 -7.09
N ARG A 62 -7.04 -2.92 -8.38
CA ARG A 62 -5.75 -2.59 -9.01
C ARG A 62 -5.06 -1.41 -8.33
N GLN A 63 -5.80 -0.33 -8.04
CA GLN A 63 -5.27 0.84 -7.35
C GLN A 63 -4.71 0.47 -5.98
N ARG A 64 -5.44 -0.37 -5.22
CA ARG A 64 -4.96 -0.83 -3.91
C ARG A 64 -3.73 -1.72 -4.01
N ILE A 65 -3.66 -2.62 -4.98
CA ILE A 65 -2.46 -3.43 -5.28
C ILE A 65 -1.27 -2.51 -5.58
N ALA A 66 -1.45 -1.49 -6.42
CA ALA A 66 -0.39 -0.55 -6.77
C ALA A 66 0.11 0.24 -5.54
N GLN A 67 -0.82 0.71 -4.70
CA GLN A 67 -0.49 1.43 -3.47
C GLN A 67 0.27 0.56 -2.46
N THR A 68 -0.17 -0.68 -2.22
CA THR A 68 0.51 -1.59 -1.28
C THR A 68 1.85 -2.08 -1.83
N ALA A 69 1.93 -2.39 -3.13
CA ALA A 69 3.19 -2.75 -3.78
C ALA A 69 4.22 -1.63 -3.71
N HIS A 70 3.79 -0.38 -3.94
CA HIS A 70 4.67 0.78 -3.82
C HIS A 70 5.19 0.95 -2.39
N ALA A 71 4.32 0.81 -1.39
CA ALA A 71 4.72 0.86 0.02
C ALA A 71 5.75 -0.23 0.37
N LEU A 72 5.52 -1.48 -0.05
CA LEU A 72 6.43 -2.60 0.15
C LEU A 72 7.78 -2.40 -0.56
N LYS A 73 7.77 -1.85 -1.78
CA LYS A 73 9.00 -1.48 -2.51
C LYS A 73 9.82 -0.45 -1.74
N ARG A 74 9.18 0.59 -1.20
CA ARG A 74 9.86 1.59 -0.37
C ARG A 74 10.43 1.00 0.92
N MET A 75 9.77 0.00 1.50
CA MET A 75 10.31 -0.72 2.65
C MET A 75 11.56 -1.50 2.26
N SER A 76 11.56 -2.20 1.11
CA SER A 76 12.76 -2.90 0.62
C SER A 76 13.92 -1.96 0.27
N GLU A 77 13.61 -0.74 -0.18
CA GLU A 77 14.61 0.29 -0.49
C GLU A 77 15.07 1.09 0.74
N GLY A 78 14.48 0.86 1.92
CA GLY A 78 14.77 1.63 3.13
C GLY A 78 14.28 3.08 3.11
N THR A 79 13.46 3.48 2.12
CA THR A 79 12.92 4.84 2.00
C THR A 79 11.53 5.00 2.62
N TYR A 80 10.92 3.91 3.09
CA TYR A 80 9.61 3.95 3.73
C TYR A 80 9.59 4.85 4.97
N GLY A 81 8.49 5.56 5.16
CA GLY A 81 8.38 6.55 6.24
C GLY A 81 9.09 7.87 5.96
N THR A 82 9.57 8.10 4.73
CA THR A 82 10.07 9.42 4.28
C THR A 82 9.10 10.02 3.26
N CYS A 83 8.83 11.32 3.34
CA CYS A 83 7.96 12.00 2.38
C CYS A 83 8.63 12.08 0.99
N ALA A 84 7.93 11.67 -0.07
CA ALA A 84 8.44 11.76 -1.44
C ALA A 84 8.64 13.21 -1.95
N ASP A 85 7.85 14.17 -1.46
CA ASP A 85 7.92 15.56 -1.94
C ASP A 85 8.96 16.40 -1.16
N CYS A 86 9.04 16.23 0.16
CA CYS A 86 9.87 17.09 1.02
C CYS A 86 10.98 16.36 1.78
N HIS A 87 11.13 15.05 1.60
CA HIS A 87 12.17 14.22 2.20
C HIS A 87 12.21 14.23 3.74
N LYS A 88 11.16 14.75 4.40
CA LYS A 88 11.02 14.73 5.86
C LYS A 88 10.39 13.40 6.33
N PRO A 89 10.70 12.95 7.55
CA PRO A 89 10.04 11.78 8.14
C PRO A 89 8.52 11.94 8.22
N ILE A 90 7.79 10.87 7.90
CA ILE A 90 6.35 10.73 8.07
C ILE A 90 6.11 10.17 9.48
N PRO A 91 5.29 10.82 10.32
CA PRO A 91 5.01 10.32 11.67
C PRO A 91 4.46 8.89 11.66
N LEU A 92 4.97 8.04 12.54
CA LEU A 92 4.55 6.63 12.63
C LEU A 92 3.04 6.47 12.87
N GLY A 93 2.42 7.37 13.63
CA GLY A 93 0.96 7.37 13.84
C GLY A 93 0.17 7.51 12.53
N ARG A 94 0.70 8.27 11.57
CA ARG A 94 0.11 8.37 10.23
C ARG A 94 0.32 7.10 9.42
N LEU A 95 1.50 6.49 9.49
CA LEU A 95 1.79 5.23 8.79
C LEU A 95 0.96 4.06 9.35
N ARG A 96 0.65 4.07 10.65
CA ARG A 96 -0.27 3.12 11.28
C ARG A 96 -1.72 3.29 10.79
N ALA A 97 -2.16 4.53 10.60
CA ALA A 97 -3.50 4.81 10.08
C ALA A 97 -3.61 4.61 8.55
N MET A 98 -2.55 4.95 7.82
CA MET A 98 -2.45 4.93 6.35
C MET A 98 -1.07 4.39 5.94
N PRO A 99 -0.91 3.06 5.84
CA PRO A 99 0.38 2.42 5.59
C PRO A 99 0.90 2.61 4.15
N HIS A 100 0.02 2.97 3.22
CA HIS A 100 0.40 3.30 1.84
C HIS A 100 0.73 4.79 1.65
N ALA A 101 0.77 5.60 2.73
CA ALA A 101 1.03 7.03 2.63
C ALA A 101 2.47 7.30 2.12
N THR A 102 2.57 7.93 0.95
CA THR A 102 3.86 8.30 0.34
C THR A 102 4.36 9.68 0.76
N ASN A 103 3.43 10.54 1.19
CA ASN A 103 3.68 11.96 1.45
C ASN A 103 3.25 12.30 2.89
N CYS A 104 3.91 13.31 3.47
CA CYS A 104 3.51 13.83 4.77
C CYS A 104 2.22 14.66 4.65
N ALA A 105 1.46 14.79 5.74
CA ALA A 105 0.17 15.48 5.76
C ALA A 105 0.26 16.94 5.25
N PHE A 106 1.40 17.61 5.44
CA PHE A 106 1.61 18.95 4.89
C PHE A 106 1.74 18.97 3.36
N CYS A 107 2.48 18.01 2.77
CA CYS A 107 2.62 17.95 1.32
C CYS A 107 1.34 17.46 0.65
N GLU A 108 0.62 16.55 1.30
CA GLU A 108 -0.69 16.08 0.84
C GLU A 108 -1.72 17.21 0.81
N ARG A 109 -1.81 18.05 1.86
CA ARG A 109 -2.69 19.23 1.89
C ARG A 109 -2.35 20.31 0.85
N ARG A 110 -1.10 20.37 0.39
CA ARG A 110 -0.65 21.33 -0.63
C ARG A 110 -0.91 20.85 -2.05
N ARG A 111 -1.18 19.55 -2.25
CA ARG A 111 -1.49 19.05 -3.58
C ARG A 111 -2.89 19.53 -3.96
N PRO A 112 -3.05 20.23 -5.10
CA PRO A 112 -4.38 20.51 -5.63
C PRO A 112 -5.07 19.17 -5.90
N GLU A 113 -6.34 19.06 -5.48
CA GLU A 113 -7.19 17.86 -5.54
C GLU A 113 -7.42 17.39 -6.99
N THR A 114 -6.41 16.78 -7.60
CA THR A 114 -6.44 16.40 -9.04
C THR A 114 -5.78 15.06 -9.33
N LEU A 115 -5.77 14.11 -8.37
CA LEU A 115 -5.36 12.73 -8.66
C LEU A 115 -6.35 11.73 -8.07
N VAL A 116 -7.61 11.82 -8.52
CA VAL A 116 -8.35 10.59 -8.80
C VAL A 116 -7.73 10.07 -10.09
N ASN A 117 -6.85 9.08 -9.99
CA ASN A 117 -6.34 8.35 -11.15
C ASN A 117 -7.52 7.56 -11.74
N GLU A 118 -8.24 8.19 -12.66
CA GLU A 118 -9.09 7.54 -13.65
C GLU A 118 -8.23 7.41 -14.92
N GLY A 119 -7.84 6.18 -15.23
CA GLY A 119 -7.12 5.82 -16.46
C GLY A 119 -7.47 4.39 -16.85
#